data_AF-A0A9P1F071-F1
#
_entry.id   AF-A0A9P1F071-F1
#
_cell.length_a   1.000
_cell.length_b   1.000
_cell.length_c   1.000
_cell.angle_alpha   90.00
_cell.angle_beta   90.00
_cell.angle_gamma   90.00
#
_symmetry.space_group_name_H-M   'P 1'
#
loop_
_entity.id
_entity.type
_entity.pdbx_description
1 polymer ?
#
loop_
_entity_poly.entity_id
_entity_poly.type
_entity_poly.pdbx_seq_one_letter_code
_entity_poly.pdbx_strand_id
1 'polypeptide(L)'
;MEVVDVNMYLDTSKRGIEKSPKVVHKFSTNWVDLPPEIKLHCIGDMDFRTKTSLGSTSRTESALVATNLAKQRHHFPELWIGIDTKTDDYTVNTTIDGEKLSISTNGLSFLTRNNKTTAESVIAFIARVLKYGVIDRLILAHLGKKDTYLKALEVFEKCAPFKVSNITSNSDNEASMLFFLKNCEGHVNKIDLMGFEGFVANESAFEEYQAIPQFQNANHIKITSGRTSLRSWR
;
A
#
# COMPACT_ATOMS: atom_id res chain seq x y z
N MET A 1 20.46 -5.10 -5.38
CA MET A 1 19.29 -4.60 -4.65
C MET A 1 19.38 -5.19 -3.25
N GLU A 2 19.84 -4.41 -2.28
CA GLU A 2 19.98 -4.84 -0.89
C GLU A 2 18.60 -5.15 -0.31
N VAL A 3 18.50 -6.29 0.38
CA VAL A 3 17.29 -6.68 1.11
C VAL A 3 17.28 -5.85 2.38
N VAL A 4 16.40 -4.85 2.45
CA VAL A 4 16.12 -4.17 3.71
C VAL A 4 15.40 -5.16 4.60
N ASP A 5 16.01 -5.45 5.75
CA ASP A 5 15.53 -6.39 6.75
C ASP A 5 14.31 -5.79 7.46
N VAL A 6 13.10 -6.16 7.03
CA VAL A 6 11.85 -5.65 7.61
C VAL A 6 11.52 -6.46 8.86
N ASN A 7 12.18 -6.12 9.97
CA ASN A 7 11.79 -6.60 11.29
C ASN A 7 10.54 -5.85 11.79
N MET A 8 9.37 -6.25 11.31
CA MET A 8 8.10 -5.93 11.96
C MET A 8 8.00 -6.80 13.22
N TYR A 9 8.43 -6.28 14.35
CA TYR A 9 8.24 -6.95 15.64
C TYR A 9 6.74 -7.01 15.98
N LEU A 10 6.20 -8.24 16.04
CA LEU A 10 4.80 -8.53 16.35
C LEU A 10 4.64 -8.90 17.84
N ASP A 11 3.90 -8.08 18.59
CA ASP A 11 3.34 -8.50 19.87
C ASP A 11 2.04 -9.28 19.63
N THR A 12 2.00 -10.52 20.11
CA THR A 12 0.83 -11.42 20.08
C THR A 12 0.01 -11.35 21.38
N SER A 13 0.17 -10.30 22.19
CA SER A 13 -0.51 -10.22 23.48
C SER A 13 -2.00 -9.85 23.40
N LYS A 14 -2.81 -10.92 23.32
CA LYS A 14 -4.08 -11.17 24.06
C LYS A 14 -5.31 -10.29 23.76
N ARG A 15 -6.26 -10.87 23.02
CA ARG A 15 -7.69 -10.80 23.40
C ARG A 15 -8.02 -12.03 24.23
N GLY A 16 -8.76 -11.83 25.32
CA GLY A 16 -9.15 -12.88 26.26
C GLY A 16 -9.97 -13.96 25.58
N ILE A 17 -9.32 -15.08 25.26
CA ILE A 17 -9.96 -16.36 25.01
C ILE A 17 -9.66 -17.19 26.25
N GLU A 18 -10.70 -17.72 26.89
CA GLU A 18 -10.58 -18.70 27.96
C GLU A 18 -9.54 -19.75 27.57
N LYS A 19 -8.57 -20.00 28.45
CA LYS A 19 -7.50 -20.96 28.21
C LYS A 19 -8.07 -22.38 28.20
N SER A 20 -8.55 -22.83 27.05
CA SER A 20 -8.61 -24.26 26.75
C SER A 20 -7.17 -24.83 26.76
N PRO A 21 -6.97 -26.06 27.25
CA PRO A 21 -5.64 -26.64 27.34
C PRO A 21 -4.98 -26.65 25.96
N LYS A 22 -3.86 -25.95 25.83
CA LYS A 22 -3.06 -25.92 24.60
C LYS A 22 -2.55 -27.33 24.32
N VAL A 23 -3.24 -28.07 23.46
CA VAL A 23 -2.65 -29.22 22.78
C VAL A 23 -1.59 -28.64 21.84
N VAL A 24 -0.35 -28.55 22.34
CA VAL A 24 0.80 -28.23 21.50
C VAL A 24 1.11 -29.48 20.71
N HIS A 25 0.58 -29.55 19.48
CA HIS A 25 1.07 -30.53 18.52
C HIS A 25 2.57 -30.26 18.30
N LYS A 26 3.42 -31.10 18.88
CA LYS A 26 4.84 -31.13 18.54
C LYS A 26 4.95 -31.66 17.11
N PHE A 27 5.07 -30.75 16.17
CA PHE A 27 5.54 -31.11 14.84
C PHE A 27 6.96 -31.65 14.98
N SER A 28 7.23 -32.84 14.44
CA SER A 28 8.53 -33.51 14.52
C SER A 28 9.60 -32.89 13.62
N THR A 29 9.22 -31.87 12.82
CA THR A 29 10.04 -31.31 11.75
C THR A 29 10.04 -29.79 11.88
N ASN A 30 11.23 -29.17 11.83
CA ASN A 30 11.32 -27.71 11.87
C ASN A 30 10.82 -27.12 10.56
N TRP A 31 10.31 -25.88 10.61
CA TRP A 31 9.86 -25.15 9.41
C TRP A 31 10.91 -25.16 8.29
N VAL A 32 12.18 -24.92 8.64
CA VAL A 32 13.29 -24.85 7.68
C VAL A 32 13.46 -26.14 6.89
N ASP A 33 13.17 -27.28 7.50
CA ASP A 33 13.33 -28.62 6.94
C ASP A 33 12.14 -29.02 6.06
N LEU A 34 11.06 -28.24 6.05
CA LEU A 34 9.90 -28.53 5.21
C LEU A 34 10.21 -28.29 3.73
N PRO A 35 9.77 -29.18 2.83
CA PRO A 35 9.93 -28.97 1.40
C PRO A 35 9.10 -27.76 0.91
N PRO A 36 9.55 -27.06 -0.15
CA PRO A 36 8.91 -25.84 -0.65
C PRO A 36 7.40 -25.99 -0.94
N GLU A 37 6.97 -27.16 -1.40
CA GLU A 37 5.58 -27.45 -1.75
C GLU A 37 4.66 -27.38 -0.53
N ILE A 38 5.11 -27.94 0.60
CA ILE A 38 4.36 -27.91 1.86
C ILE A 38 4.38 -26.50 2.45
N LYS A 39 5.52 -25.80 2.40
CA LYS A 39 5.59 -24.40 2.82
C LYS A 39 4.64 -23.53 2.02
N LEU A 40 4.59 -23.69 0.70
CA LEU A 40 3.67 -22.95 -0.17
C LEU A 40 2.20 -23.20 0.17
N HIS A 41 1.86 -24.45 0.52
CA HIS A 41 0.52 -24.78 1.01
C HIS A 41 0.21 -24.03 2.31
N CYS A 42 1.08 -24.12 3.31
CA CYS A 42 0.90 -23.43 4.58
C CYS A 42 0.84 -21.90 4.41
N ILE A 43 1.69 -21.34 3.54
CA ILE A 43 1.67 -19.93 3.19
C ILE A 43 0.33 -19.56 2.57
N GLY A 44 -0.27 -20.42 1.73
CA GLY A 44 -1.58 -20.17 1.13
C GLY A 44 -2.68 -19.87 2.14
N ASP A 45 -2.63 -20.53 3.30
CA ASP A 45 -3.60 -20.42 4.39
C ASP A 45 -3.33 -19.24 5.35
N MET A 46 -2.18 -18.56 5.21
CA MET A 46 -1.85 -17.39 6.04
C MET A 46 -2.57 -16.13 5.55
N ASP A 47 -2.94 -15.25 6.49
CA ASP A 47 -3.37 -13.89 6.18
C ASP A 47 -2.24 -13.08 5.52
N PHE A 48 -2.57 -11.97 4.85
CA PHE A 48 -1.57 -11.18 4.11
C PHE A 48 -0.48 -10.60 5.02
N ARG A 49 -0.82 -10.25 6.27
CA ARG A 49 0.13 -9.71 7.25
C ARG A 49 1.15 -10.76 7.65
N THR A 50 0.70 -11.96 7.95
CA THR A 50 1.50 -13.12 8.33
C THR A 50 2.41 -13.54 7.17
N LYS A 51 1.89 -13.58 5.93
CA LYS A 51 2.70 -13.76 4.71
C LYS A 51 3.82 -12.73 4.61
N THR A 52 3.49 -11.46 4.80
CA THR A 52 4.46 -10.36 4.69
C THR A 52 5.55 -10.46 5.74
N SER A 53 5.20 -10.83 6.98
CA SER A 53 6.15 -11.05 8.07
C SER A 53 7.03 -12.27 7.83
N LEU A 54 6.49 -13.37 7.30
CA LEU A 54 7.28 -14.55 6.95
C LEU A 54 8.28 -14.23 5.83
N GLY A 55 7.85 -13.43 4.84
CA GLY A 55 8.69 -13.05 3.71
C GLY A 55 9.87 -12.13 4.07
N SER A 56 9.92 -11.59 5.29
CA SER A 56 11.08 -10.82 5.78
C SER A 56 12.08 -11.65 6.57
N THR A 57 11.80 -12.92 6.90
CA THR A 57 12.70 -13.72 7.74
C THR A 57 13.89 -14.32 6.98
N SER A 58 13.76 -14.55 5.68
CA SER A 58 14.87 -15.01 4.83
C SER A 58 14.56 -14.82 3.34
N ARG A 59 15.59 -14.89 2.49
CA ARG A 59 15.44 -14.82 1.03
C ARG A 59 14.59 -15.97 0.47
N THR A 60 14.75 -17.17 1.02
CA THR A 60 14.00 -18.36 0.59
C THR A 60 12.51 -18.18 0.90
N GLU A 61 12.17 -17.78 2.12
CA GLU A 61 10.77 -17.54 2.50
C GLU A 61 10.19 -16.36 1.73
N SER A 62 10.97 -15.31 1.48
CA SER A 62 10.55 -14.18 0.63
C SER A 62 10.15 -14.61 -0.78
N ALA A 63 10.92 -15.52 -1.38
CA ALA A 63 10.63 -16.05 -2.72
C ALA A 63 9.35 -16.92 -2.73
N LEU A 64 9.14 -17.74 -1.69
CA LEU A 64 7.93 -18.55 -1.56
C LEU A 64 6.69 -17.69 -1.33
N VAL A 65 6.78 -16.69 -0.45
CA VAL A 65 5.72 -15.71 -0.23
C VAL A 65 5.42 -14.95 -1.51
N ALA A 66 6.42 -14.45 -2.24
CA ALA A 66 6.22 -13.78 -3.52
C ALA A 66 5.53 -14.69 -4.55
N THR A 67 5.93 -15.97 -4.61
CA THR A 67 5.30 -16.98 -5.47
C THR A 67 3.83 -17.20 -5.10
N ASN A 68 3.50 -17.23 -3.81
CA ASN A 68 2.14 -17.38 -3.33
C ASN A 68 1.29 -16.13 -3.62
N LEU A 69 1.79 -14.94 -3.28
CA LEU A 69 1.12 -13.66 -3.52
C LEU A 69 0.88 -13.39 -5.01
N ALA A 70 1.77 -13.85 -5.90
CA ALA A 70 1.55 -13.72 -7.34
C ALA A 70 0.39 -14.56 -7.86
N LYS A 71 0.04 -15.66 -7.16
CA LYS A 71 -1.07 -16.56 -7.52
C LYS A 71 -2.41 -16.11 -6.92
N GLN A 72 -2.38 -15.37 -5.82
CA GLN A 72 -3.57 -14.92 -5.11
C GLN A 72 -3.82 -13.42 -5.35
N ARG A 73 -5.07 -13.05 -5.66
CA ARG A 73 -5.44 -11.63 -5.71
C ARG A 73 -5.88 -11.20 -4.31
N HIS A 74 -5.04 -10.39 -3.66
CA HIS A 74 -5.40 -9.81 -2.37
C HIS A 74 -6.18 -8.52 -2.60
N HIS A 75 -7.40 -8.47 -2.08
CA HIS A 75 -8.28 -7.33 -2.25
C HIS A 75 -8.08 -6.32 -1.11
N PHE A 76 -7.94 -5.06 -1.47
CA PHE A 76 -7.80 -3.94 -0.55
C PHE A 76 -8.90 -2.92 -0.86
N PRO A 77 -9.95 -2.82 -0.03
CA PRO A 77 -11.04 -1.85 -0.25
C PRO A 77 -10.54 -0.41 -0.27
N GLU A 78 -9.47 -0.13 0.48
CA GLU A 78 -8.86 1.18 0.53
C GLU A 78 -7.39 1.07 0.87
N LEU A 79 -6.56 1.86 0.20
CA LEU A 79 -5.18 2.12 0.54
C LEU A 79 -4.98 3.63 0.65
N TRP A 80 -4.75 4.12 1.86
CA TRP A 80 -4.40 5.49 2.13
C TRP A 80 -2.88 5.59 2.34
N ILE A 81 -2.23 6.49 1.60
CA ILE A 81 -0.80 6.76 1.69
C ILE A 81 -0.64 8.24 1.99
N GLY A 82 0.10 8.57 3.04
CA GLY A 82 0.50 9.93 3.33
C GLY A 82 1.91 10.06 3.86
N ILE A 83 2.52 11.23 3.63
CA ILE A 83 3.89 11.57 4.02
C ILE A 83 3.89 12.97 4.66
N ASP A 84 3.86 13.07 5.97
CA ASP A 84 3.82 14.36 6.65
C ASP A 84 4.98 15.27 6.18
N THR A 85 4.63 16.47 5.72
CA THR A 85 5.57 17.42 5.10
C THR A 85 6.52 18.09 6.09
N LYS A 86 6.18 18.08 7.38
CA LYS A 86 6.97 18.70 8.45
C LYS A 86 7.89 17.69 9.11
N THR A 87 7.47 16.43 9.22
CA THR A 87 8.17 15.39 9.96
C THR A 87 8.76 14.29 9.08
N ASP A 88 8.53 14.33 7.76
CA ASP A 88 8.86 13.26 6.80
C ASP A 88 8.23 11.91 7.21
N ASP A 89 7.05 11.96 7.85
CA ASP A 89 6.40 10.77 8.38
C ASP A 89 5.57 10.01 7.36
N TYR A 90 5.97 8.78 7.08
CA TYR A 90 5.20 7.88 6.24
C TYR A 90 4.09 7.25 7.06
N THR A 91 2.86 7.44 6.61
CA THR A 91 1.68 6.82 7.19
C THR A 91 0.89 6.06 6.11
N VAL A 92 0.48 4.85 6.45
CA VAL A 92 -0.33 3.98 5.59
C VAL A 92 -1.53 3.50 6.39
N ASN A 93 -2.72 3.65 5.81
CA ASN A 93 -3.93 3.04 6.35
C ASN A 93 -4.56 2.14 5.28
N THR A 94 -4.97 0.95 5.66
CA THR A 94 -5.66 0.02 4.75
C THR A 94 -6.54 -0.94 5.54
N THR A 95 -7.31 -1.77 4.84
CA THR A 95 -8.03 -2.89 5.44
C THR A 95 -7.56 -4.18 4.80
N ILE A 96 -7.19 -5.15 5.63
CA ILE A 96 -6.68 -6.46 5.22
C ILE A 96 -7.50 -7.52 5.92
N ASP A 97 -8.11 -8.42 5.15
CA ASP A 97 -8.89 -9.54 5.70
C ASP A 97 -9.98 -9.08 6.71
N GLY A 98 -10.56 -7.90 6.45
CA GLY A 98 -11.58 -7.28 7.30
C GLY A 98 -11.05 -6.46 8.49
N GLU A 99 -9.74 -6.43 8.72
CA GLU A 99 -9.12 -5.69 9.81
C GLU A 99 -8.46 -4.39 9.32
N LYS A 100 -8.72 -3.28 10.03
CA LYS A 100 -8.06 -2.00 9.74
C LYS A 100 -6.60 -2.07 10.19
N LEU A 101 -5.69 -1.80 9.26
CA LEU A 101 -4.26 -1.67 9.49
C LEU A 101 -3.84 -0.21 9.35
N SER A 102 -3.07 0.29 10.32
CA SER A 102 -2.45 1.61 10.28
C SER A 102 -0.98 1.47 10.65
N ILE A 103 -0.08 1.98 9.82
CA ILE A 103 1.38 1.94 10.02
C ILE A 103 1.91 3.37 9.89
N SER A 104 2.76 3.82 10.82
CA SER A 104 3.35 5.16 10.79
C SER A 104 4.78 5.17 11.36
N THR A 105 5.66 6.03 10.84
CA THR A 105 7.07 6.16 11.25
C THR A 105 7.29 6.81 12.62
N ASN A 106 6.58 7.90 12.97
CA ASN A 106 6.71 8.57 14.28
C ASN A 106 5.66 8.15 15.32
N GLY A 107 4.82 7.17 15.02
CA GLY A 107 4.04 6.44 16.02
C GLY A 107 2.78 7.14 16.53
N LEU A 108 1.64 6.73 15.96
CA LEU A 108 0.48 6.22 16.71
C LEU A 108 -0.30 5.32 15.73
N SER A 109 0.35 4.25 15.27
CA SER A 109 -0.34 3.17 14.60
C SER A 109 -1.27 2.51 15.62
N PHE A 110 -2.54 2.30 15.25
CA PHE A 110 -3.50 1.58 16.10
C PHE A 110 -3.08 0.14 16.44
N LEU A 111 -1.93 -0.36 15.95
CA LEU A 111 -1.52 -1.76 16.05
C LEU A 111 -0.04 -2.03 16.35
N THR A 112 0.83 -1.03 16.56
CA THR A 112 2.21 -1.30 17.04
C THR A 112 2.53 -0.50 18.29
N ARG A 113 2.14 -1.06 19.44
CA ARG A 113 2.79 -0.70 20.71
C ARG A 113 4.28 -1.09 20.56
N ASN A 114 5.15 -0.09 20.62
CA ASN A 114 6.57 -0.19 21.01
C ASN A 114 7.67 -0.53 19.99
N ASN A 115 7.51 -0.34 18.68
CA ASN A 115 8.69 -0.37 17.79
C ASN A 115 8.75 0.81 16.82
N LYS A 116 9.94 1.40 16.68
CA LYS A 116 10.26 2.40 15.66
C LYS A 116 10.08 1.75 14.29
N THR A 117 9.00 2.08 13.59
CA THR A 117 8.83 1.67 12.20
C THR A 117 9.67 2.60 11.35
N THR A 118 10.54 2.06 10.49
CA THR A 118 11.36 2.89 9.59
C THR A 118 10.59 3.25 8.33
N ALA A 119 10.97 4.35 7.68
CA ALA A 119 10.38 4.77 6.41
C ALA A 119 10.52 3.67 5.34
N GLU A 120 11.67 3.00 5.28
CA GLU A 120 11.94 1.92 4.34
C GLU A 120 10.98 0.73 4.55
N SER A 121 10.64 0.43 5.81
CA SER A 121 9.69 -0.64 6.13
C SER A 121 8.28 -0.29 5.67
N VAL A 122 7.85 0.97 5.84
CA VAL A 122 6.56 1.45 5.36
C VAL A 122 6.52 1.46 3.82
N ILE A 123 7.56 1.97 3.17
CA ILE A 123 7.69 1.98 1.71
C ILE A 123 7.67 0.54 1.16
N ALA A 124 8.42 -0.39 1.76
CA ALA A 124 8.43 -1.79 1.34
C ALA A 124 7.06 -2.46 1.50
N PHE A 125 6.32 -2.11 2.55
CA PHE A 125 4.95 -2.57 2.73
C PHE A 125 4.03 -2.04 1.63
N ILE A 126 4.04 -0.72 1.36
CA ILE A 126 3.25 -0.11 0.28
C ILE A 126 3.59 -0.76 -1.06
N ALA A 127 4.88 -0.91 -1.38
CA ALA A 127 5.35 -1.51 -2.62
C ALA A 127 4.79 -2.94 -2.81
N ARG A 128 4.73 -3.73 -1.73
CA ARG A 128 4.16 -5.08 -1.76
C ARG A 128 2.64 -5.06 -1.99
N VAL A 129 1.91 -4.13 -1.36
CA VAL A 129 0.47 -3.93 -1.61
C VAL A 129 0.22 -3.49 -3.05
N LEU A 130 1.00 -2.54 -3.58
CA LEU A 130 0.88 -2.08 -4.97
C LEU A 130 1.18 -3.18 -5.99
N LYS A 131 2.16 -4.05 -5.71
CA LYS A 131 2.58 -5.12 -6.62
C LYS A 131 1.57 -6.27 -6.72
N TYR A 132 1.00 -6.68 -5.60
CA TYR A 132 0.17 -7.90 -5.53
C TYR A 132 -1.30 -7.64 -5.22
N GLY A 133 -1.64 -6.44 -4.79
CA GLY A 133 -2.98 -6.05 -4.40
C GLY A 133 -3.87 -5.65 -5.58
N VAL A 134 -5.16 -5.85 -5.41
CA VAL A 134 -6.23 -5.20 -6.17
C VAL A 134 -6.87 -4.18 -5.23
N ILE A 135 -6.74 -2.91 -5.57
CA ILE A 135 -7.08 -1.78 -4.72
C ILE A 135 -8.33 -1.10 -5.27
N ASP A 136 -9.41 -1.07 -4.48
CA ASP A 136 -10.63 -0.39 -4.91
C ASP A 136 -10.43 1.12 -4.87
N ARG A 137 -9.87 1.66 -3.79
CA ARG A 137 -9.62 3.10 -3.64
C ARG A 137 -8.23 3.39 -3.12
N LEU A 138 -7.43 4.09 -3.93
CA LEU A 138 -6.15 4.67 -3.53
C LEU A 138 -6.38 6.12 -3.11
N ILE A 139 -5.98 6.48 -1.89
CA ILE A 139 -6.02 7.85 -1.38
C ILE A 139 -4.60 8.32 -1.15
N LEU A 140 -4.24 9.42 -1.79
CA LEU A 140 -2.97 10.11 -1.64
C LEU A 140 -3.21 11.37 -0.82
N ALA A 141 -2.56 11.48 0.34
CA ALA A 141 -2.76 12.59 1.26
C ALA A 141 -1.43 13.16 1.73
N HIS A 142 -1.21 14.46 1.55
CA HIS A 142 -0.02 15.19 2.04
C HIS A 142 1.26 14.42 1.74
N LEU A 143 1.79 14.47 0.52
CA LEU A 143 2.97 13.70 0.14
C LEU A 143 4.24 14.57 0.20
N GLY A 144 4.66 14.94 1.42
CA GLY A 144 6.03 15.33 1.77
C GLY A 144 6.67 16.51 1.03
N LYS A 145 7.93 16.79 1.34
CA LYS A 145 8.82 17.57 0.44
C LYS A 145 9.13 16.73 -0.79
N LYS A 146 9.33 17.39 -1.94
CA LYS A 146 9.53 16.74 -3.25
C LYS A 146 10.58 15.62 -3.21
N ASP A 147 11.72 15.87 -2.59
CA ASP A 147 12.84 14.93 -2.60
C ASP A 147 12.61 13.68 -1.74
N THR A 148 11.81 13.78 -0.68
CA THR A 148 11.52 12.67 0.24
C THR A 148 10.63 11.63 -0.45
N TYR A 149 9.55 12.06 -1.10
CA TYR A 149 8.60 11.13 -1.71
C TYR A 149 9.11 10.55 -3.04
N LEU A 150 10.00 11.24 -3.77
CA LEU A 150 10.54 10.75 -5.05
C LEU A 150 11.26 9.41 -4.91
N LYS A 151 12.03 9.21 -3.82
CA LYS A 151 12.67 7.92 -3.53
C LYS A 151 11.66 6.79 -3.35
N ALA A 152 10.51 7.07 -2.73
CA ALA A 152 9.45 6.09 -2.60
C ALA A 152 8.83 5.76 -3.96
N LEU A 153 8.63 6.75 -4.84
CA LEU A 153 8.12 6.52 -6.20
C LEU A 153 9.05 5.64 -7.03
N GLU A 154 10.37 5.81 -6.94
CA GLU A 154 11.34 4.93 -7.62
C GLU A 154 11.21 3.44 -7.19
N VAL A 155 10.84 3.20 -5.93
CA VAL A 155 10.54 1.85 -5.44
C VAL A 155 9.20 1.36 -5.98
N PHE A 156 8.18 2.22 -5.99
CA PHE A 156 6.84 1.88 -6.46
C PHE A 156 6.80 1.64 -7.97
N GLU A 157 7.62 2.33 -8.76
CA GLU A 157 7.69 2.16 -10.21
C GLU A 157 8.02 0.71 -10.59
N LYS A 158 8.89 0.06 -9.81
CA LYS A 158 9.27 -1.35 -9.99
C LYS A 158 8.14 -2.34 -9.65
N CYS A 159 7.04 -1.83 -9.10
CA CYS A 159 5.84 -2.59 -8.75
C CYS A 159 4.70 -2.38 -9.74
N ALA A 160 4.87 -1.51 -10.74
CA ALA A 160 3.90 -1.28 -11.79
C ALA A 160 3.75 -2.53 -12.70
N PRO A 161 2.58 -2.72 -13.33
CA PRO A 161 1.42 -1.84 -13.28
C PRO A 161 0.53 -2.08 -12.04
N PHE A 162 -0.10 -1.02 -11.52
CA PHE A 162 -0.92 -1.05 -10.32
C PHE A 162 -2.39 -1.37 -10.63
N LYS A 163 -3.01 -2.28 -9.86
CA LYS A 163 -4.42 -2.64 -10.06
C LYS A 163 -5.31 -1.76 -9.17
N VAL A 164 -5.59 -0.54 -9.61
CA VAL A 164 -6.34 0.46 -8.85
C VAL A 164 -7.61 0.87 -9.59
N SER A 165 -8.76 0.79 -8.92
CA SER A 165 -10.05 1.16 -9.53
C SER A 165 -10.38 2.64 -9.38
N ASN A 166 -10.06 3.26 -8.25
CA ASN A 166 -10.41 4.66 -7.96
C ASN A 166 -9.22 5.36 -7.31
N ILE A 167 -8.95 6.61 -7.70
CA ILE A 167 -7.85 7.39 -7.12
C ILE A 167 -8.39 8.73 -6.60
N THR A 168 -8.01 9.06 -5.38
CA THR A 168 -8.31 10.34 -4.74
C THR A 168 -7.01 10.99 -4.27
N SER A 169 -6.85 12.29 -4.51
CA SER A 169 -5.68 13.05 -4.04
C SER A 169 -6.09 14.40 -3.45
N ASN A 170 -5.37 14.85 -2.42
CA ASN A 170 -5.45 16.22 -1.89
C ASN A 170 -4.31 17.12 -2.41
N SER A 171 -4.50 18.42 -2.27
CA SER A 171 -4.09 19.55 -3.14
C SER A 171 -2.63 19.75 -3.51
N ASP A 172 -1.70 18.98 -2.97
CA ASP A 172 -0.31 19.44 -2.90
C ASP A 172 0.68 18.56 -3.68
N ASN A 173 0.22 17.53 -4.40
CA ASN A 173 1.15 16.64 -5.11
C ASN A 173 0.64 16.11 -6.46
N GLU A 174 0.68 17.01 -7.45
CA GLU A 174 0.39 16.72 -8.85
C GLU A 174 1.27 15.58 -9.41
N ALA A 175 2.57 15.61 -9.10
CA ALA A 175 3.52 14.64 -9.63
C ALA A 175 3.26 13.21 -9.13
N SER A 176 2.86 13.02 -7.87
CA SER A 176 2.45 11.71 -7.37
C SER A 176 1.17 11.22 -8.04
N MET A 177 0.18 12.10 -8.22
CA MET A 177 -1.06 11.73 -8.90
C MET A 177 -0.79 11.31 -10.35
N LEU A 178 0.01 12.08 -11.09
CA LEU A 178 0.47 11.73 -12.44
C LEU A 178 1.20 10.39 -12.44
N PHE A 179 2.11 10.17 -11.49
CA PHE A 179 2.85 8.92 -11.35
C PHE A 179 1.89 7.74 -11.19
N PHE A 180 0.94 7.81 -10.24
CA PHE A 180 0.02 6.70 -10.00
C PHE A 180 -0.90 6.46 -11.19
N LEU A 181 -1.44 7.51 -11.82
CA LEU A 181 -2.29 7.36 -13.01
C LEU A 181 -1.54 6.71 -14.18
N LYS A 182 -0.31 7.15 -14.47
CA LYS A 182 0.52 6.61 -15.57
C LYS A 182 0.88 5.13 -15.34
N ASN A 183 0.98 4.70 -14.08
CA ASN A 183 1.40 3.36 -13.72
C ASN A 183 0.23 2.42 -13.37
N CYS A 184 -1.03 2.85 -13.50
CA CYS A 184 -2.18 1.96 -13.29
C CYS A 184 -2.42 1.02 -14.48
N GLU A 185 -2.68 -0.24 -14.18
CA GLU A 185 -3.13 -1.25 -15.13
C GLU A 185 -4.59 -0.99 -15.53
N GLY A 186 -4.86 -0.95 -16.83
CA GLY A 186 -6.22 -0.92 -17.34
C GLY A 186 -6.98 0.37 -17.01
N HIS A 187 -8.24 0.20 -16.61
CA HIS A 187 -9.21 1.30 -16.49
C HIS A 187 -9.33 1.80 -15.05
N VAL A 188 -9.09 3.10 -14.85
CA VAL A 188 -9.42 3.78 -13.59
C VAL A 188 -10.86 4.28 -13.70
N ASN A 189 -11.76 3.84 -12.83
CA ASN A 189 -13.17 4.21 -12.87
C ASN A 189 -13.40 5.66 -12.42
N LYS A 190 -12.79 6.05 -11.30
CA LYS A 190 -13.03 7.36 -10.67
C LYS A 190 -11.73 8.06 -10.31
N ILE A 191 -11.69 9.35 -10.60
CA ILE A 191 -10.60 10.26 -10.24
C ILE A 191 -11.16 11.45 -9.47
N ASP A 192 -10.77 11.61 -8.21
CA ASP A 192 -11.15 12.74 -7.35
C ASP A 192 -9.91 13.58 -6.99
N LEU A 193 -9.85 14.82 -7.46
CA LEU A 193 -8.79 15.78 -7.18
C LEU A 193 -9.32 16.87 -6.24
N MET A 194 -8.79 16.96 -5.02
CA MET A 194 -9.26 17.89 -3.99
C MET A 194 -8.25 19.01 -3.72
N GLY A 195 -8.72 20.27 -3.76
CA GLY A 195 -7.93 21.50 -3.56
C GLY A 195 -6.92 21.81 -4.69
N PHE A 196 -7.17 21.30 -5.90
CA PHE A 196 -6.36 21.52 -7.10
C PHE A 196 -6.65 22.90 -7.73
N GLU A 197 -6.72 23.97 -6.94
CA GLU A 197 -7.12 25.32 -7.36
C GLU A 197 -6.11 25.94 -8.34
N GLY A 198 -4.82 25.87 -8.00
CA GLY A 198 -3.74 26.32 -8.89
C GLY A 198 -3.59 25.48 -10.15
N PHE A 199 -4.03 24.22 -10.11
CA PHE A 199 -4.01 23.30 -11.24
C PHE A 199 -5.12 23.60 -12.26
N VAL A 200 -6.34 23.93 -11.81
CA VAL A 200 -7.41 24.35 -12.73
C VAL A 200 -7.05 25.66 -13.45
N ALA A 201 -6.23 26.51 -12.82
CA ALA A 201 -5.73 27.74 -13.42
C ALA A 201 -4.52 27.53 -14.37
N ASN A 202 -3.86 26.36 -14.31
CA ASN A 202 -2.69 26.05 -15.13
C ASN A 202 -3.07 25.06 -16.24
N GLU A 203 -3.39 25.59 -17.43
CA GLU A 203 -3.81 24.76 -18.57
C GLU A 203 -2.75 23.74 -18.99
N SER A 204 -1.45 24.07 -18.91
CA SER A 204 -0.38 23.15 -19.30
C SER A 204 -0.26 21.94 -18.37
N ALA A 205 -0.48 22.13 -17.07
CA ALA A 205 -0.57 21.04 -16.10
C ALA A 205 -1.78 20.15 -16.40
N PHE A 206 -2.91 20.75 -16.76
CA PHE A 206 -4.13 20.01 -17.10
C PHE A 206 -3.99 19.18 -18.38
N GLU A 207 -3.29 19.70 -19.39
CA GLU A 207 -2.98 18.98 -20.64
C GLU A 207 -2.19 17.69 -20.38
N GLU A 208 -1.27 17.69 -19.40
CA GLU A 208 -0.52 16.48 -19.05
C GLU A 208 -1.43 15.36 -18.54
N TYR A 209 -2.45 15.70 -17.74
CA TYR A 209 -3.45 14.72 -17.30
C TYR A 209 -4.31 14.25 -18.46
N GLN A 210 -4.73 15.17 -19.33
CA GLN A 210 -5.52 14.83 -20.51
C GLN A 210 -4.76 13.91 -21.47
N ALA A 211 -3.42 13.89 -21.45
CA ALA A 211 -2.63 12.96 -22.25
C ALA A 211 -2.58 11.53 -21.68
N ILE A 212 -2.99 11.31 -20.42
CA ILE A 212 -2.95 9.99 -19.77
C ILE A 212 -4.18 9.16 -20.14
N PRO A 213 -4.03 7.97 -20.74
CA PRO A 213 -5.17 7.12 -21.11
C PRO A 213 -6.10 6.79 -19.93
N GLN A 214 -5.54 6.53 -18.74
CA GLN A 214 -6.30 6.25 -17.52
C GLN A 214 -7.19 7.43 -17.11
N PHE A 215 -6.70 8.66 -17.29
CA PHE A 215 -7.50 9.86 -17.05
C PHE A 215 -8.55 10.06 -18.14
N GLN A 216 -8.17 9.90 -19.42
CA GLN A 216 -9.09 10.00 -20.55
C GLN A 216 -10.18 8.95 -20.54
N ASN A 217 -9.96 7.79 -19.95
CA ASN A 217 -10.95 6.71 -19.96
C ASN A 217 -11.80 6.73 -18.69
N ALA A 218 -11.44 7.49 -17.65
CA ALA A 218 -12.19 7.48 -16.41
C ALA A 218 -13.68 7.79 -16.61
N ASN A 219 -14.51 6.98 -15.95
CA ASN A 219 -15.97 7.12 -15.98
C ASN A 219 -16.41 8.36 -15.21
N HIS A 220 -15.66 8.75 -14.19
CA HIS A 220 -15.97 9.93 -13.40
C HIS A 220 -14.70 10.69 -13.01
N ILE A 221 -14.67 11.98 -13.33
CA ILE A 221 -13.60 12.89 -12.95
C ILE A 221 -14.21 14.06 -12.19
N LYS A 222 -13.71 14.28 -10.97
CA LYS A 222 -14.14 15.38 -10.12
C LYS A 222 -12.94 16.16 -9.63
N ILE A 223 -12.95 17.47 -9.87
CA ILE A 223 -11.96 18.41 -9.37
C ILE A 223 -12.68 19.40 -8.45
N THR A 224 -12.22 19.50 -7.21
CA THR A 224 -12.86 20.30 -6.16
C THR A 224 -11.88 21.29 -5.53
N SER A 225 -12.41 22.38 -5.01
CA SER A 225 -11.76 23.37 -4.14
C SER A 225 -12.59 23.50 -2.87
N GLY A 226 -12.04 23.05 -1.74
CA GLY A 226 -12.81 22.94 -0.51
C GLY A 226 -14.10 22.12 -0.69
N ARG A 227 -15.27 22.77 -0.56
CA ARG A 227 -16.60 22.15 -0.79
C ARG A 227 -17.16 22.40 -2.19
N THR A 228 -16.49 23.18 -3.01
CA THR A 228 -16.97 23.61 -4.33
C THR A 228 -16.43 22.69 -5.42
N SER A 229 -17.29 22.21 -6.31
CA SER A 229 -16.85 21.53 -7.53
C SER A 229 -16.33 22.58 -8.51
N LEU A 230 -15.06 22.50 -8.90
CA LEU A 230 -14.45 23.39 -9.89
C LEU A 230 -14.69 22.89 -11.31
N ARG A 231 -14.51 21.58 -11.51
CA ARG A 231 -14.83 20.90 -12.76
C ARG A 231 -15.27 19.47 -12.46
N SER A 232 -16.30 19.01 -13.16
CA SER A 232 -16.72 17.62 -13.13
C SER A 232 -17.27 17.26 -14.49
N TRP A 233 -16.80 16.16 -15.06
CA TRP A 233 -17.35 15.63 -16.30
C TRP A 233 -17.21 14.12 -16.32
N ARG A 234 -18.14 13.51 -17.07
CA ARG A 234 -18.42 12.08 -17.11
C ARG A 234 -18.99 11.57 -15.79
#